data_AF-A0A7V7JK38-F1
#
_entry.id   AF-A0A7V7JK38-F1
#
_cell.length_a   1.000
_cell.length_b   1.000
_cell.length_c   1.000
_cell.angle_alpha   90.00
_cell.angle_beta   90.00
_cell.angle_gamma   90.00
#
_symmetry.space_group_name_H-M   'P 1'
#
loop_
_entity.id
_entity.type
_entity.pdbx_description
1 polymer ?
#
loop_
_entity_poly.entity_id
_entity_poly.type
_entity_poly.pdbx_seq_one_letter_code
_entity_poly.pdbx_strand_id
1 'polypeptide(L)'
;MQAARDVAFSLDQTLKSARHAAASPSALSGKALETTERLFNLLDLLSSWLEVVGPGLHDDLATGIAVLRDKALPVGVRLIGQRARRILRRGEHAASGADGFPVGISLALAESVAGLRTSVDSLGGMENIPDELRTTIDRTYKVIETLIELENRHGVFREFEIGPARDIFD
;
A
#
# COMPACT_ATOMS: atom_id res chain seq x y z
N MET A 1 -11.54 -28.96 6.49
CA MET A 1 -12.83 -28.40 6.00
C MET A 1 -13.20 -27.05 6.62
N GLN A 2 -12.90 -26.77 7.90
CA GLN A 2 -13.19 -25.47 8.55
C GLN A 2 -12.56 -24.29 7.81
N ALA A 3 -11.25 -24.34 7.54
CA ALA A 3 -10.51 -23.26 6.87
C ALA A 3 -11.08 -22.89 5.48
N ALA A 4 -11.50 -23.88 4.67
CA ALA A 4 -12.12 -23.61 3.38
C ALA A 4 -13.46 -22.86 3.52
N ARG A 5 -14.25 -23.16 4.56
CA ARG A 5 -15.47 -22.40 4.87
C ARG A 5 -15.16 -20.98 5.35
N ASP A 6 -14.12 -20.81 6.16
CA ASP A 6 -13.71 -19.51 6.68
C ASP A 6 -13.19 -18.58 5.56
N VAL A 7 -12.49 -19.16 4.57
CA VAL A 7 -12.04 -18.46 3.37
C VAL A 7 -13.22 -18.08 2.48
N ALA A 8 -14.16 -19.00 2.23
CA ALA A 8 -15.37 -18.70 1.45
C ALA A 8 -16.23 -17.60 2.10
N PHE A 9 -16.38 -17.65 3.43
CA PHE A 9 -17.07 -16.62 4.20
C PHE A 9 -16.35 -15.27 4.12
N SER A 10 -15.02 -15.27 4.26
CA SER A 10 -14.20 -14.05 4.13
C SER A 10 -14.27 -13.45 2.72
N LEU A 11 -14.36 -14.29 1.69
CA LEU A 11 -14.52 -13.87 0.29
C LEU A 11 -15.88 -13.18 0.08
N ASP A 12 -16.97 -13.78 0.58
CA ASP A 12 -18.32 -13.21 0.50
C ASP A 12 -18.40 -11.86 1.24
N GLN A 13 -17.80 -11.75 2.42
CA GLN A 13 -17.72 -10.48 3.16
C GLN A 13 -16.91 -9.41 2.41
N THR A 14 -15.81 -9.81 1.79
CA THR A 14 -14.93 -8.92 1.00
C THR A 14 -15.68 -8.39 -0.23
N LEU A 15 -16.42 -9.27 -0.93
CA LEU A 15 -17.25 -8.89 -2.08
C LEU A 15 -18.40 -7.95 -1.69
N LYS A 16 -19.09 -8.22 -0.58
CA LYS A 16 -20.13 -7.32 -0.04
C LYS A 16 -19.56 -5.94 0.30
N SER A 17 -18.40 -5.91 0.95
CA SER A 17 -17.70 -4.66 1.29
C SER A 17 -17.27 -3.88 0.06
N ALA A 18 -16.76 -4.56 -0.98
CA ALA A 18 -16.40 -3.95 -2.26
C ALA A 18 -17.62 -3.29 -2.94
N ARG A 19 -18.76 -3.99 -2.96
CA ARG A 19 -20.03 -3.46 -3.49
C ARG A 19 -20.50 -2.22 -2.74
N HIS A 20 -20.41 -2.24 -1.40
CA HIS A 20 -20.80 -1.10 -0.59
C HIS A 20 -19.86 0.09 -0.76
N ALA A 21 -18.56 -0.17 -0.87
CA ALA A 21 -17.56 0.86 -1.10
C ALA A 21 -17.84 1.58 -2.43
N ALA A 22 -18.20 0.86 -3.50
CA ALA A 22 -18.48 1.44 -4.83
C ALA A 22 -19.53 2.58 -4.84
N ALA A 23 -20.31 2.77 -3.77
CA ALA A 23 -21.31 3.82 -3.63
C ALA A 23 -20.80 5.19 -3.09
N SER A 24 -19.53 5.36 -2.65
CA SER A 24 -19.08 6.62 -2.00
C SER A 24 -17.64 7.10 -2.37
N PRO A 25 -17.46 8.07 -3.31
CA PRO A 25 -16.19 8.35 -4.04
C PRO A 25 -14.92 8.75 -3.27
N SER A 26 -15.01 9.42 -2.12
CA SER A 26 -13.83 10.04 -1.47
C SER A 26 -13.18 9.19 -0.37
N ALA A 27 -13.97 8.42 0.39
CA ALA A 27 -13.48 7.39 1.32
C ALA A 27 -13.12 6.06 0.62
N LEU A 28 -13.37 6.01 -0.70
CA LEU A 28 -13.33 4.81 -1.53
C LEU A 28 -11.92 4.28 -1.81
N SER A 29 -10.94 5.16 -2.04
CA SER A 29 -9.64 4.72 -2.57
C SER A 29 -8.81 3.84 -1.61
N GLY A 30 -8.77 4.18 -0.32
CA GLY A 30 -8.04 3.39 0.70
C GLY A 30 -8.72 2.06 0.98
N LYS A 31 -10.02 2.12 1.32
CA LYS A 31 -10.82 0.92 1.62
C LYS A 31 -10.96 -0.02 0.42
N ALA A 32 -11.06 0.51 -0.80
CA ALA A 32 -11.08 -0.32 -2.01
C ALA A 32 -9.73 -0.99 -2.26
N LEU A 33 -8.61 -0.33 -1.95
CA LEU A 33 -7.28 -0.93 -2.10
C LEU A 33 -7.11 -2.07 -1.10
N GLU A 34 -7.40 -1.85 0.19
CA GLU A 34 -7.38 -2.89 1.22
C GLU A 34 -8.30 -4.08 0.89
N THR A 35 -9.49 -3.80 0.36
CA THR A 35 -10.43 -4.84 -0.06
C THR A 35 -9.90 -5.64 -1.25
N THR A 36 -9.19 -4.97 -2.17
CA THR A 36 -8.55 -5.62 -3.32
C THR A 36 -7.36 -6.47 -2.87
N GLU A 37 -6.49 -5.96 -2.02
CA GLU A 37 -5.37 -6.72 -1.42
C GLU A 37 -5.87 -7.96 -0.69
N ARG A 38 -6.93 -7.80 0.13
CA ARG A 38 -7.56 -8.92 0.83
C ARG A 38 -8.12 -9.96 -0.13
N LEU A 39 -8.71 -9.54 -1.25
CA LEU A 39 -9.18 -10.47 -2.28
C LEU A 39 -8.01 -11.28 -2.86
N PHE A 40 -6.90 -10.62 -3.26
CA PHE A 40 -5.75 -11.32 -3.81
C PHE A 40 -5.13 -12.30 -2.80
N ASN A 41 -4.95 -11.89 -1.54
CA ASN A 41 -4.42 -12.77 -0.50
C ASN A 41 -5.34 -14.00 -0.25
N LEU A 42 -6.66 -13.83 -0.34
CA LEU A 42 -7.62 -14.93 -0.24
C LEU A 42 -7.56 -15.86 -1.47
N LEU A 43 -7.37 -15.30 -2.67
CA LEU A 43 -7.21 -16.08 -3.89
C LEU A 43 -5.91 -16.90 -3.86
N ASP A 44 -4.79 -16.32 -3.40
CA ASP A 44 -3.52 -17.03 -3.23
C ASP A 44 -3.64 -18.15 -2.20
N LEU A 45 -4.33 -17.89 -1.08
CA LEU A 45 -4.63 -18.91 -0.09
C LEU A 45 -5.49 -20.03 -0.70
N LEU A 46 -6.53 -19.70 -1.48
CA LEU A 46 -7.33 -20.71 -2.18
C LEU A 46 -6.50 -21.53 -3.17
N SER A 47 -5.63 -20.89 -3.96
CA SER A 47 -4.71 -21.57 -4.87
C SER A 47 -3.77 -22.52 -4.14
N SER A 48 -3.17 -22.12 -3.02
CA SER A 48 -2.30 -22.99 -2.22
C SER A 48 -3.04 -24.21 -1.64
N TRP A 49 -4.34 -24.05 -1.36
CA TRP A 49 -5.18 -25.16 -0.89
C TRP A 49 -5.57 -26.12 -2.02
N LEU A 50 -5.66 -25.65 -3.26
CA LEU A 50 -5.99 -26.49 -4.41
C LEU A 50 -4.92 -27.56 -4.67
N GLU A 51 -3.65 -27.27 -4.39
CA GLU A 51 -2.55 -28.24 -4.48
C GLU A 51 -2.80 -29.50 -3.62
N VAL A 52 -3.68 -29.41 -2.62
CA VAL A 52 -3.99 -30.46 -1.65
C VAL A 52 -5.36 -31.12 -1.92
N VAL A 53 -6.11 -30.64 -2.91
CA VAL A 53 -7.44 -31.17 -3.28
C VAL A 53 -7.31 -32.18 -4.44
N GLY A 54 -8.18 -33.19 -4.47
CA GLY A 54 -8.17 -34.21 -5.52
C GLY A 54 -8.34 -33.63 -6.95
N PRO A 55 -7.73 -34.26 -7.96
CA PRO A 55 -7.55 -33.69 -9.30
C PRO A 55 -8.85 -33.33 -10.05
N GLY A 56 -9.97 -33.97 -9.72
CA GLY A 56 -11.25 -33.76 -10.43
C GLY A 56 -11.94 -32.41 -10.20
N LEU A 57 -11.54 -31.65 -9.18
CA LEU A 57 -12.06 -30.29 -8.88
C LEU A 57 -11.00 -29.20 -9.03
N HIS A 58 -9.75 -29.60 -9.24
CA HIS A 58 -8.59 -28.72 -9.26
C HIS A 58 -8.66 -27.72 -10.41
N ASP A 59 -8.87 -28.21 -11.64
CA ASP A 59 -8.73 -27.38 -12.84
C ASP A 59 -9.84 -26.34 -12.99
N ASP A 60 -11.08 -26.70 -12.66
CA ASP A 60 -12.22 -25.76 -12.70
C ASP A 60 -12.07 -24.65 -11.65
N LEU A 61 -11.63 -25.00 -10.43
CA LEU A 61 -11.41 -24.02 -9.36
C LEU A 61 -10.19 -23.14 -9.63
N ALA A 62 -9.10 -23.72 -10.14
CA ALA A 62 -7.91 -22.96 -10.54
C ALA A 62 -8.25 -21.96 -11.66
N THR A 63 -9.03 -22.39 -12.66
CA THR A 63 -9.53 -21.51 -13.72
C THR A 63 -10.41 -20.39 -13.17
N GLY A 64 -11.33 -20.72 -12.25
CA GLY A 64 -12.18 -19.72 -11.60
C GLY A 64 -11.38 -18.68 -10.82
N ILE A 65 -10.35 -19.10 -10.08
CA ILE A 65 -9.45 -18.21 -9.34
C ILE A 65 -8.67 -17.31 -10.30
N ALA A 66 -8.11 -17.86 -11.37
CA ALA A 66 -7.38 -17.09 -12.38
C ALA A 66 -8.26 -16.00 -13.01
N VAL A 67 -9.50 -16.33 -13.39
CA VAL A 67 -10.47 -15.36 -13.94
C VAL A 67 -10.79 -14.24 -12.94
N LEU A 68 -10.92 -14.56 -11.65
CA LEU A 68 -11.15 -13.54 -10.63
C LEU A 68 -9.93 -12.62 -10.45
N ARG A 69 -8.72 -13.17 -10.47
CA ARG A 69 -7.46 -12.43 -10.40
C ARG A 69 -7.34 -11.45 -11.58
N ASP A 70 -7.56 -11.93 -12.79
CA ASP A 70 -7.49 -11.12 -14.03
C ASP A 70 -8.47 -9.95 -14.01
N LYS A 71 -9.68 -10.15 -13.47
CA LYS A 71 -10.68 -9.08 -13.35
C LYS A 71 -10.34 -8.07 -12.25
N ALA A 72 -9.73 -8.51 -11.16
CA ALA A 72 -9.39 -7.66 -10.03
C ALA A 72 -8.11 -6.85 -10.25
N LEU A 73 -7.16 -7.38 -11.04
CA LEU A 73 -5.84 -6.80 -11.27
C LEU A 73 -5.90 -5.35 -11.80
N PRO A 74 -6.68 -5.00 -12.86
CA PRO A 74 -6.74 -3.63 -13.35
C PRO A 74 -7.23 -2.61 -12.30
N VAL A 75 -8.13 -3.06 -11.40
CA VAL A 75 -8.64 -2.22 -10.32
C VAL A 75 -7.56 -1.98 -9.28
N GLY A 76 -6.84 -3.02 -8.87
CA GLY A 76 -5.73 -2.93 -7.92
C GLY A 76 -4.60 -2.03 -8.43
N VAL A 77 -4.16 -2.23 -9.68
CA VAL A 77 -3.15 -1.40 -10.36
C VAL A 77 -3.55 0.08 -10.36
N ARG A 78 -4.82 0.38 -10.71
CA ARG A 78 -5.33 1.75 -10.70
C ARG A 78 -5.28 2.39 -9.30
N LEU A 79 -5.65 1.64 -8.27
CA LEU A 79 -5.66 2.11 -6.88
C LEU A 79 -4.25 2.34 -6.34
N ILE A 80 -3.30 1.45 -6.65
CA ILE A 80 -1.87 1.66 -6.40
C ILE A 80 -1.41 2.97 -7.05
N GLY A 81 -1.74 3.20 -8.31
CA GLY A 81 -1.36 4.44 -9.00
C GLY A 81 -1.96 5.70 -8.40
N GLN A 82 -3.16 5.63 -7.83
CA GLN A 82 -3.73 6.75 -7.08
C GLN A 82 -2.98 6.99 -5.76
N ARG A 83 -2.62 5.93 -5.03
CA ARG A 83 -1.85 6.01 -3.79
C ARG A 83 -0.45 6.55 -4.03
N ALA A 84 0.29 5.98 -4.99
CA ALA A 84 1.64 6.42 -5.38
C ALA A 84 1.67 7.92 -5.72
N ARG A 85 0.77 8.39 -6.60
CA ARG A 85 0.68 9.83 -6.94
C ARG A 85 0.35 10.73 -5.75
N ARG A 86 -0.46 10.26 -4.80
CA ARG A 86 -0.77 11.04 -3.58
C ARG A 86 0.46 11.17 -2.69
N ILE A 87 1.19 10.08 -2.48
CA ILE A 87 2.43 10.08 -1.70
C ILE A 87 3.47 10.95 -2.38
N LEU A 88 3.68 10.78 -3.70
CA LEU A 88 4.62 11.57 -4.48
C LEU A 88 4.34 13.08 -4.36
N ARG A 89 3.09 13.52 -4.56
CA ARG A 89 2.73 14.95 -4.41
C ARG A 89 3.02 15.49 -3.02
N ARG A 90 2.75 14.70 -1.97
CA ARG A 90 3.05 15.09 -0.58
C ARG A 90 4.57 15.18 -0.36
N GLY A 91 5.33 14.23 -0.90
CA GLY A 91 6.78 14.23 -0.81
C GLY A 91 7.42 15.40 -1.57
N GLU A 92 6.99 15.67 -2.79
CA GLU A 92 7.47 16.81 -3.59
C GLU A 92 7.18 18.15 -2.92
N HIS A 93 5.97 18.30 -2.36
CA HIS A 93 5.60 19.50 -1.60
C HIS A 93 6.43 19.65 -0.31
N ALA A 94 6.70 18.55 0.39
CA ALA A 94 7.55 18.57 1.57
C ALA A 94 9.01 18.92 1.21
N ALA A 95 9.51 18.42 0.08
CA ALA A 95 10.86 18.67 -0.40
C ALA A 95 11.07 20.10 -0.93
N SER A 96 10.02 20.78 -1.41
CA SER A 96 10.13 22.16 -1.89
C SER A 96 10.28 23.18 -0.76
N GLY A 97 10.00 22.80 0.50
CA GLY A 97 10.20 23.65 1.67
C GLY A 97 9.32 24.91 1.74
N ALA A 98 8.30 25.02 0.87
CA ALA A 98 7.52 26.24 0.68
C ALA A 98 6.75 26.72 1.94
N ASP A 99 6.39 25.80 2.86
CA ASP A 99 5.58 26.10 4.04
C ASP A 99 6.23 25.65 5.36
N GLY A 100 7.53 25.35 5.34
CA GLY A 100 8.20 24.67 6.45
C GLY A 100 7.84 23.17 6.49
N PHE A 101 8.83 22.35 6.82
CA PHE A 101 8.68 20.90 6.83
C PHE A 101 8.34 20.43 8.25
N PRO A 102 7.16 19.84 8.52
CA PRO A 102 6.86 19.31 9.84
C PRO A 102 7.76 18.11 10.15
N VAL A 103 8.42 18.16 11.31
CA VAL A 103 9.26 17.05 11.82
C VAL A 103 8.48 15.73 11.79
N GLY A 104 9.11 14.66 11.31
CA GLY A 104 8.51 13.32 11.21
C GLY A 104 7.66 13.07 9.98
N ILE A 105 7.48 14.03 9.06
CA ILE A 105 6.77 13.77 7.81
C ILE A 105 7.56 12.84 6.88
N SER A 106 8.90 12.81 6.94
CA SER A 106 9.67 11.80 6.17
C SER A 106 9.34 10.39 6.66
N LEU A 107 9.24 10.18 7.98
CA LEU A 107 8.87 8.90 8.59
C LEU A 107 7.44 8.50 8.19
N ALA A 108 6.46 9.40 8.31
CA ALA A 108 5.08 9.13 7.92
C ALA A 108 4.94 8.81 6.42
N LEU A 109 5.75 9.45 5.57
CA LEU A 109 5.80 9.13 4.15
C LEU A 109 6.54 7.80 3.89
N ALA A 110 7.58 7.47 4.66
CA ALA A 110 8.28 6.20 4.59
C ALA A 110 7.35 5.02 4.92
N GLU A 111 6.54 5.13 5.97
CA GLU A 111 5.49 4.16 6.29
C GLU A 111 4.46 4.05 5.18
N SER A 112 4.04 5.18 4.61
CA SER A 112 3.07 5.21 3.50
C SER A 112 3.61 4.48 2.27
N VAL A 113 4.91 4.61 2.01
CA VAL A 113 5.68 3.96 0.95
C VAL A 113 5.89 2.48 1.22
N ALA A 114 6.21 2.08 2.45
CA ALA A 114 6.28 0.67 2.84
C ALA A 114 4.94 -0.02 2.61
N GLY A 115 3.83 0.63 3.00
CA GLY A 115 2.49 0.12 2.72
C GLY A 115 2.15 0.06 1.22
N LEU A 116 2.67 0.97 0.40
CA LEU A 116 2.53 0.90 -1.07
C LEU A 116 3.26 -0.32 -1.65
N ARG A 117 4.44 -0.66 -1.11
CA ARG A 117 5.18 -1.87 -1.49
C ARG A 117 4.39 -3.14 -1.16
N THR A 118 3.86 -3.23 0.05
CA THR A 118 3.00 -4.35 0.44
C THR A 118 1.80 -4.50 -0.50
N SER A 119 1.17 -3.39 -0.90
CA SER A 119 0.08 -3.41 -1.90
C SER A 119 0.51 -4.02 -3.23
N VAL A 120 1.71 -3.65 -3.73
CA VAL A 120 2.27 -4.19 -4.98
C VAL A 120 2.53 -5.68 -4.84
N ASP A 121 3.14 -6.11 -3.75
CA ASP A 121 3.46 -7.51 -3.50
C ASP A 121 2.18 -8.37 -3.48
N SER A 122 1.12 -7.90 -2.81
CA SER A 122 -0.19 -8.55 -2.81
C SER A 122 -0.85 -8.66 -4.20
N LEU A 123 -0.51 -7.79 -5.15
CA LEU A 123 -1.01 -7.88 -6.53
C LEU A 123 -0.18 -8.82 -7.43
N GLY A 124 0.82 -9.49 -6.85
CA GLY A 124 1.76 -10.35 -7.56
C GLY A 124 2.97 -9.59 -8.10
N GLY A 125 3.43 -8.56 -7.38
CA GLY A 125 4.73 -7.94 -7.64
C GLY A 125 4.74 -6.87 -8.75
N MET A 126 5.93 -6.31 -8.96
CA MET A 126 6.18 -5.20 -9.90
C MET A 126 6.02 -5.61 -11.37
N GLU A 127 6.11 -6.90 -11.69
CA GLU A 127 5.90 -7.46 -13.03
C GLU A 127 4.50 -7.16 -13.57
N ASN A 128 3.51 -7.10 -12.69
CA ASN A 128 2.10 -6.85 -13.02
C ASN A 128 1.75 -5.35 -13.08
N ILE A 129 2.72 -4.47 -12.78
CA ILE A 129 2.55 -3.02 -12.79
C ILE A 129 3.02 -2.45 -14.14
N PRO A 130 2.22 -1.60 -14.82
CA PRO A 130 2.64 -0.93 -16.06
C PRO A 130 3.86 -0.02 -15.86
N ASP A 131 4.72 0.10 -16.88
CA ASP A 131 6.00 0.84 -16.81
C ASP A 131 5.86 2.29 -16.34
N GLU A 132 4.84 2.99 -16.80
CA GLU A 132 4.56 4.37 -16.38
C GLU A 132 4.31 4.47 -14.87
N LEU A 133 3.60 3.47 -14.33
CA LEU A 133 3.31 3.40 -12.90
C LEU A 133 4.54 2.92 -12.11
N ARG A 134 5.33 1.98 -12.64
CA ARG A 134 6.62 1.58 -12.05
C ARG A 134 7.52 2.81 -11.85
N THR A 135 7.65 3.63 -12.89
CA THR A 135 8.41 4.89 -12.84
C THR A 135 7.88 5.84 -11.76
N THR A 136 6.57 5.93 -11.61
CA THR A 136 5.93 6.78 -10.57
C THR A 136 6.21 6.24 -9.16
N ILE A 137 6.15 4.93 -8.97
CA ILE A 137 6.46 4.26 -7.70
C ILE A 137 7.94 4.47 -7.35
N ASP A 138 8.85 4.26 -8.30
CA ASP A 138 10.30 4.48 -8.13
C ASP A 138 10.62 5.93 -7.79
N ARG A 139 9.97 6.88 -8.46
CA ARG A 139 10.10 8.30 -8.13
C ARG A 139 9.59 8.60 -6.72
N THR A 140 8.52 7.94 -6.30
CA THR A 140 7.99 8.07 -4.93
C THR A 140 9.04 7.59 -3.92
N TYR A 141 9.67 6.42 -4.13
CA TYR A 141 10.75 5.92 -3.27
C TYR A 141 11.90 6.93 -3.16
N LYS A 142 12.42 7.42 -4.29
CA LYS A 142 13.55 8.37 -4.33
C LYS A 142 13.27 9.68 -3.60
N VAL A 143 12.06 10.24 -3.75
CA VAL A 143 11.69 11.48 -3.06
C VAL A 143 11.67 11.27 -1.55
N ILE A 144 11.17 10.14 -1.07
CA ILE A 144 11.13 9.86 0.37
C ILE A 144 12.54 9.58 0.91
N GLU A 145 13.38 8.83 0.19
CA GLU A 145 14.80 8.65 0.57
C GLU A 145 15.51 10.01 0.71
N THR A 146 15.29 10.91 -0.25
CA THR A 146 15.84 12.28 -0.19
C THR A 146 15.34 13.05 1.03
N LEU A 147 14.06 12.94 1.37
CA LEU A 147 13.49 13.58 2.55
C LEU A 147 14.05 13.01 3.86
N ILE A 148 14.24 11.69 3.94
CA ILE A 148 14.89 11.05 5.09
C ILE A 148 16.33 11.53 5.22
N GLU A 149 17.07 11.63 4.11
CA GLU A 149 18.43 12.17 4.13
C GLU A 149 18.47 13.63 4.57
N LEU A 150 17.57 14.47 4.07
CA LEU A 150 17.45 15.87 4.49
C LEU A 150 17.11 15.96 5.98
N GLU A 151 16.14 15.18 6.46
CA GLU A 151 15.76 15.15 7.88
C GLU A 151 16.90 14.60 8.74
N ASN A 152 17.68 13.61 8.31
CA ASN A 152 18.85 13.16 9.05
C ASN A 152 19.97 14.21 9.07
N ARG A 153 20.21 14.90 7.96
CA ARG A 153 21.23 15.98 7.88
C ARG A 153 20.84 17.20 8.72
N HIS A 154 19.56 17.54 8.80
CA HIS A 154 19.05 18.69 9.55
C HIS A 154 18.56 18.34 10.97
N GLY A 155 18.24 17.07 11.25
CA GLY A 155 17.81 16.54 12.54
C GLY A 155 18.93 16.35 13.55
N VAL A 156 20.18 16.24 13.08
CA VAL A 156 21.39 16.38 13.94
C VAL A 156 21.52 17.81 14.50
N PHE A 157 20.82 18.82 13.97
CA PHE A 157 20.97 20.20 14.41
C PHE A 157 20.01 20.68 15.51
N ARG A 158 19.19 19.82 16.14
CA ARG A 158 18.30 20.25 17.25
C ARG A 158 18.22 19.37 18.50
N GLU A 159 19.06 18.34 18.64
CA GLU A 159 19.27 17.69 19.95
C GLU A 159 20.34 18.39 20.83
N PHE A 160 21.05 19.41 20.31
CA PHE A 160 22.08 20.16 21.05
C PHE A 160 21.81 21.66 21.25
N GLU A 161 20.66 22.18 20.83
CA GLU A 161 20.19 23.53 21.25
C GLU A 161 19.20 23.43 22.43
N ILE A 162 19.57 22.66 23.45
CA ILE A 162 19.35 23.14 24.81
C ILE A 162 20.45 24.19 25.02
N GLY A 163 20.19 25.42 24.60
CA GLY A 163 21.01 26.56 24.99
C GLY A 163 21.16 26.58 26.52
N PRO A 164 22.31 27.04 27.04
CA PRO A 164 22.62 26.90 28.46
C PRO A 164 21.46 27.45 29.28
N ALA A 165 21.00 26.68 30.26
CA ALA A 165 20.23 27.22 31.35
C ALA A 165 21.05 28.38 31.92
N ARG A 166 20.71 29.61 31.53
CA ARG A 166 21.20 30.79 32.24
C ARG A 166 20.74 30.60 33.66
N ASP A 167 21.72 30.54 34.56
CA ASP A 167 21.52 30.50 36.00
C ASP A 167 20.42 31.49 36.40
N ILE A 168 19.28 30.96 36.81
CA ILE A 168 18.22 31.70 37.49
C ILE A 168 18.51 31.59 38.99
N PHE A 169 19.71 32.00 39.39
CA PHE A 169 20.11 32.20 40.79
C PHE A 169 21.21 33.26 40.81
N ASP A 170 20.81 34.51 40.58
CA ASP A 170 21.40 35.71 41.18
C ASP A 170 20.35 36.83 41.22
#